data_AF-A0A0D2BB47-F1
#
_entry.id   AF-A0A0D2BB47-F1
#
_cell.length_a   1.000
_cell.length_b   1.000
_cell.length_c   1.000
_cell.angle_alpha   90.00
_cell.angle_beta   90.00
_cell.angle_gamma   90.00
#
_symmetry.space_group_name_H-M   'P 1'
#
loop_
_entity.id
_entity.type
_entity.pdbx_description
1 polymer ?
#
loop_
_entity_poly.entity_id
_entity_poly.type
_entity_poly.pdbx_seq_one_letter_code
_entity_poly.pdbx_strand_id
1 'polypeptide(L)'
;MHLPWRLSAARPFSSVSSAANPFLRRPQRLPASPAHASRFSTSPVLLKRKVAERKDHRITLIRYFLFKPRNPRPLRFSRLRYLRHWTIHRAWQLHKRKLRTQAQQDLERQYWAMNKACEELRLIGENGMPGGKDEGRLFRTAMRKEGVWQGFPIEYARMQTDWPSSEGWNHAWRRN
;
A
#
# COMPACT_ATOMS: atom_id res chain seq x y z
N MET A 1 -14.97 2.77 -43.79
CA MET A 1 -14.05 3.86 -43.41
C MET A 1 -13.40 3.53 -42.08
N HIS A 2 -12.10 3.73 -42.01
CA HIS A 2 -11.16 3.03 -41.13
C HIS A 2 -11.19 3.52 -39.67
N LEU A 3 -11.14 2.56 -38.73
CA LEU A 3 -10.78 2.78 -37.33
C LEU A 3 -9.25 2.64 -37.18
N PRO A 4 -8.50 3.66 -36.72
CA PRO A 4 -7.13 3.47 -36.28
C PRO A 4 -7.13 3.13 -34.77
N TRP A 5 -6.96 1.85 -34.50
CA TRP A 5 -6.50 1.29 -33.23
C TRP A 5 -5.14 1.92 -32.89
N ARG A 6 -5.08 2.77 -31.85
CA ARG A 6 -3.82 3.27 -31.32
C ARG A 6 -3.21 2.20 -30.41
N LEU A 7 -2.14 1.57 -30.88
CA LEU A 7 -1.19 0.83 -30.05
C LEU A 7 -0.59 1.80 -29.02
N SER A 8 -0.87 1.58 -27.74
CA SER A 8 -0.09 2.20 -26.67
C SER A 8 1.26 1.51 -26.55
N ALA A 9 2.30 2.33 -26.62
CA ALA A 9 3.72 1.98 -26.55
C ALA A 9 4.06 1.06 -25.38
N ALA A 10 4.82 0.01 -25.70
CA ALA A 10 5.54 -0.81 -24.74
C ALA A 10 6.59 0.06 -24.01
N ARG A 11 6.61 -0.03 -22.68
CA ARG A 11 7.66 0.58 -21.85
C ARG A 11 8.93 -0.29 -21.95
N PRO A 12 10.11 0.27 -22.22
CA PRO A 12 11.35 -0.49 -22.18
C PRO A 12 11.70 -0.83 -20.72
N PHE A 13 11.97 -2.12 -20.50
CA PHE A 13 12.47 -2.68 -19.26
C PHE A 13 13.91 -2.19 -19.05
N SER A 14 14.17 -1.47 -17.97
CA SER A 14 15.50 -0.99 -17.58
C SER A 14 16.37 -2.20 -17.19
N SER A 15 17.34 -2.54 -18.03
CA SER A 15 18.38 -3.52 -17.68
C SER A 15 19.36 -2.88 -16.70
N VAL A 16 19.37 -3.36 -15.46
CA VAL A 16 20.46 -3.03 -14.53
C VAL A 16 21.70 -3.79 -14.99
N SER A 17 22.70 -3.03 -15.43
CA SER A 17 24.02 -3.51 -15.82
C SER A 17 24.68 -4.28 -14.67
N SER A 18 24.96 -5.56 -14.91
CA SER A 18 25.80 -6.39 -14.05
C SER A 18 27.25 -5.93 -14.21
N ALA A 19 27.79 -5.27 -13.19
CA ALA A 19 29.21 -4.98 -13.10
C ALA A 19 30.02 -6.28 -13.14
N ALA A 20 30.93 -6.36 -14.11
CA ALA A 20 31.88 -7.43 -14.29
C ALA A 20 32.96 -7.37 -13.18
N ASN A 21 33.24 -8.52 -12.56
CA ASN A 21 34.36 -8.70 -11.64
C ASN A 21 35.71 -8.58 -12.38
N PRO A 22 36.61 -7.66 -12.00
CA PRO A 22 37.96 -7.63 -12.53
C PRO A 22 38.88 -8.47 -11.63
N PHE A 23 38.87 -9.79 -11.80
CA PHE A 23 39.88 -10.66 -11.17
C PHE A 23 40.46 -11.65 -12.19
N LEU A 24 41.10 -11.11 -13.23
CA LEU A 24 42.14 -11.84 -13.95
C LEU A 24 43.45 -11.70 -13.15
N ARG A 25 43.62 -12.57 -12.15
CA ARG A 25 44.91 -12.74 -11.44
C ARG A 25 45.80 -13.67 -12.26
N ARG A 26 46.86 -13.09 -12.81
CA ARG A 26 48.00 -13.78 -13.44
C ARG A 26 48.68 -14.72 -12.42
N PRO A 27 48.95 -16.00 -12.74
CA PRO A 27 49.70 -16.86 -11.84
C PRO A 27 51.19 -16.49 -11.85
N GLN A 28 51.70 -16.01 -10.72
CA GLN A 28 53.15 -15.95 -10.45
C GLN A 28 53.63 -17.33 -10.00
N ARG A 29 54.69 -17.85 -10.65
CA ARG A 29 55.40 -19.07 -10.23
C ARG A 29 56.31 -18.71 -9.04
N LEU A 30 56.15 -19.39 -7.92
CA LEU A 30 57.10 -19.35 -6.80
C LEU A 30 58.09 -20.53 -6.91
N PRO A 31 59.34 -20.38 -6.46
CA PRO A 31 60.36 -21.43 -6.54
C PRO A 31 60.05 -22.59 -5.58
N ALA A 32 60.28 -23.81 -6.07
CA ALA A 32 60.10 -25.06 -5.34
C ALA A 32 61.15 -25.18 -4.21
N SER A 33 60.67 -25.46 -2.99
CA SER A 33 61.51 -25.88 -1.86
C SER A 33 61.52 -27.42 -1.78
N PRO A 34 62.66 -28.07 -1.51
CA PRO A 34 62.74 -29.53 -1.51
C PRO A 34 61.90 -30.15 -0.38
N ALA A 35 61.06 -31.10 -0.76
CA ALA A 35 60.16 -31.82 0.13
C ALA A 35 60.94 -32.73 1.08
N HIS A 36 60.86 -32.48 2.38
CA HIS A 36 61.17 -33.49 3.39
C HIS A 36 59.99 -34.47 3.48
N ALA A 37 60.24 -35.72 3.13
CA ALA A 37 59.28 -36.81 3.23
C ALA A 37 58.93 -37.10 4.69
N SER A 38 57.80 -36.57 5.17
CA SER A 38 57.15 -37.08 6.38
C SER A 38 56.11 -38.14 6.01
N ARG A 39 56.11 -39.22 6.79
CA ARG A 39 55.42 -40.48 6.52
C ARG A 39 53.91 -40.27 6.32
N PHE A 40 53.42 -40.71 5.18
CA PHE A 40 52.02 -40.71 4.77
C PHE A 40 51.19 -41.64 5.70
N SER A 41 50.51 -41.07 6.69
CA SER A 41 49.42 -41.73 7.41
C SER A 41 48.10 -41.10 6.96
N THR A 42 47.24 -41.92 6.34
CA THR A 42 46.06 -41.44 5.58
C THR A 42 44.79 -41.29 6.42
N SER A 43 44.86 -41.29 7.75
CA SER A 43 43.71 -40.97 8.60
C SER A 43 43.81 -39.54 9.14
N PRO A 44 42.87 -38.62 8.82
CA PRO A 44 42.86 -37.31 9.45
C PRO A 44 42.60 -37.47 10.95
N VAL A 45 43.48 -36.92 11.79
CA VAL A 45 43.26 -36.87 13.26
C VAL A 45 42.02 -36.01 13.51
N LEU A 46 40.95 -36.64 14.02
CA LEU A 46 39.72 -35.94 14.36
C LEU A 46 39.99 -34.98 15.52
N LEU A 47 40.14 -33.69 15.21
CA LEU A 47 40.24 -32.64 16.22
C LEU A 47 38.96 -32.61 17.07
N LYS A 48 39.13 -32.47 18.38
CA LYS A 48 38.03 -32.36 19.36
C LYS A 48 37.07 -31.24 18.96
N ARG A 49 35.84 -31.59 18.60
CA ARG A 49 34.78 -30.61 18.26
C ARG A 49 34.54 -29.67 19.44
N LYS A 50 34.71 -28.35 19.22
CA LYS A 50 34.34 -27.31 20.18
C LYS A 50 32.84 -27.44 20.49
N VAL A 51 32.45 -27.44 21.77
CA VAL A 51 31.04 -27.49 22.17
C VAL A 51 30.35 -26.25 21.59
N ALA A 52 29.40 -26.47 20.68
CA ALA A 52 28.66 -25.38 20.06
C ALA A 52 27.84 -24.65 21.13
N GLU A 53 27.92 -23.31 21.14
CA GLU A 53 27.13 -22.47 22.01
C GLU A 53 25.63 -22.77 21.82
N ARG A 54 24.90 -22.97 22.93
CA ARG A 54 23.46 -23.24 22.90
C ARG A 54 22.75 -21.99 22.38
N LYS A 55 22.44 -21.97 21.08
CA LYS A 55 21.59 -20.93 20.50
C LYS A 55 20.21 -21.04 21.15
N ASP A 56 19.70 -19.91 21.62
CA ASP A 56 18.33 -19.83 22.15
C ASP A 56 17.33 -20.35 21.10
N HIS A 57 16.51 -21.32 21.51
CA HIS A 57 15.48 -21.92 20.67
C HIS A 57 14.47 -20.88 20.19
N ARG A 58 14.18 -19.85 21.00
CA ARG A 58 13.27 -18.74 20.63
C ARG A 58 13.81 -17.95 19.45
N ILE A 59 15.10 -17.60 19.49
CA ILE A 59 15.77 -16.88 18.38
C ILE A 59 15.80 -17.76 17.13
N THR A 60 15.98 -19.07 17.30
CA THR A 60 15.94 -20.04 16.20
C THR A 60 14.56 -20.12 15.56
N LEU A 61 13.50 -20.17 16.37
CA LEU A 61 12.11 -20.16 15.90
C LEU A 61 11.74 -18.85 15.23
N ILE A 62 12.14 -17.70 15.80
CA ILE A 62 11.92 -16.38 15.20
C ILE A 62 12.59 -16.33 13.82
N ARG A 63 13.88 -16.73 13.74
CA ARG A 63 14.60 -16.80 12.45
C ARG A 63 13.93 -17.77 11.48
N TYR A 64 13.45 -18.90 11.96
CA TYR A 64 12.74 -19.88 11.16
C TYR A 64 11.43 -19.32 10.59
N PHE A 65 10.58 -18.70 11.41
CA PHE A 65 9.30 -18.15 10.97
C PHE A 65 9.45 -16.89 10.12
N LEU A 66 10.49 -16.10 10.35
CA LEU A 66 10.76 -14.88 9.59
C LEU A 66 11.37 -15.17 8.21
N PHE A 67 12.30 -16.13 8.12
CA PHE A 67 13.10 -16.33 6.90
C PHE A 67 12.78 -17.59 6.11
N LYS A 68 11.92 -18.50 6.63
CA LYS A 68 11.49 -19.66 5.84
C LYS A 68 10.53 -19.20 4.74
N PRO A 69 10.71 -19.65 3.49
CA PRO A 69 9.72 -19.45 2.44
C PRO A 69 8.43 -20.18 2.82
N ARG A 70 7.45 -19.42 3.33
CA ARG A 70 6.11 -19.91 3.69
C ARG A 70 5.14 -19.85 2.51
N ASN A 71 5.55 -19.21 1.42
CA ASN A 71 4.77 -19.12 0.21
C ASN A 71 4.68 -20.51 -0.46
N PRO A 72 3.45 -20.99 -0.77
CA PRO A 72 3.30 -22.19 -1.57
C PRO A 72 3.85 -21.96 -2.98
N ARG A 73 4.03 -23.05 -3.73
CA ARG A 73 4.41 -22.97 -5.14
C ARG A 73 3.38 -22.11 -5.92
N PRO A 74 3.81 -21.35 -6.94
CA PRO A 74 2.90 -20.57 -7.76
C PRO A 74 1.77 -21.41 -8.35
N LEU A 75 0.56 -20.84 -8.34
CA LEU A 75 -0.65 -21.52 -8.78
C LEU A 75 -0.63 -21.72 -10.30
N ARG A 76 -0.81 -22.97 -10.74
CA ARG A 76 -0.87 -23.34 -12.17
C ARG A 76 -2.32 -23.52 -12.60
N PHE A 77 -2.77 -22.75 -13.58
CA PHE A 77 -4.12 -22.84 -14.12
C PHE A 77 -4.13 -23.54 -15.48
N SER A 78 -5.17 -24.36 -15.73
CA SER A 78 -5.51 -24.79 -17.09
C SER A 78 -6.09 -23.63 -17.89
N ARG A 79 -6.12 -23.76 -19.22
CA ARG A 79 -6.60 -22.69 -20.13
C ARG A 79 -7.99 -22.16 -19.76
N LEU A 80 -8.99 -23.03 -19.58
CA LEU A 80 -10.35 -22.61 -19.22
C LEU A 80 -10.42 -21.95 -17.84
N ARG A 81 -9.65 -22.45 -16.86
CA ARG A 81 -9.58 -21.87 -15.51
C ARG A 81 -8.94 -20.48 -15.54
N TYR A 82 -7.87 -20.31 -16.33
CA TYR A 82 -7.22 -19.02 -16.52
C TYR A 82 -8.17 -18.00 -17.16
N LEU A 83 -8.92 -18.39 -18.19
CA LEU A 83 -9.91 -17.51 -18.83
C LEU A 83 -11.02 -17.09 -17.86
N ARG A 84 -11.56 -18.00 -17.05
CA ARG A 84 -12.54 -17.65 -16.00
C ARG A 84 -11.96 -16.70 -14.96
N HIS A 85 -10.72 -16.94 -14.53
CA HIS A 85 -10.05 -16.04 -13.59
C HIS A 85 -9.87 -14.64 -14.20
N TRP A 86 -9.44 -14.57 -15.46
CA TRP A 86 -9.22 -13.32 -16.17
C TRP A 86 -10.51 -12.51 -16.35
N THR A 87 -11.61 -13.15 -16.71
CA THR A 87 -12.91 -12.48 -16.87
C THR A 87 -13.42 -11.93 -15.54
N ILE A 88 -13.38 -12.72 -14.47
CA ILE A 88 -13.75 -12.26 -13.11
C ILE A 88 -12.87 -11.09 -12.69
N HIS A 89 -11.55 -11.19 -12.89
CA HIS A 89 -10.63 -10.12 -12.53
C HIS A 89 -10.94 -8.83 -13.31
N ARG A 90 -11.21 -8.92 -14.61
CA ARG A 90 -11.51 -7.75 -15.43
C ARG A 90 -12.86 -7.13 -15.07
N ALA A 91 -13.89 -7.94 -14.83
CA ALA A 91 -15.18 -7.49 -14.34
C ALA A 91 -15.04 -6.75 -13.01
N TRP A 92 -14.23 -7.28 -12.07
CA TRP A 92 -13.94 -6.62 -10.80
C TRP A 92 -13.21 -5.29 -10.98
N GLN A 93 -12.21 -5.21 -11.86
CA GLN A 93 -11.54 -3.94 -12.16
C GLN A 93 -12.51 -2.89 -12.72
N LEU A 94 -13.41 -3.30 -13.61
CA LEU A 94 -14.43 -2.43 -14.19
C LEU A 94 -15.42 -1.96 -13.12
N HIS A 95 -15.88 -2.85 -12.25
CA HIS A 95 -16.72 -2.53 -11.11
C HIS A 95 -16.06 -1.50 -10.18
N LYS A 96 -14.80 -1.72 -9.77
CA LYS A 96 -14.04 -0.76 -8.96
C LYS A 96 -13.84 0.59 -9.64
N ARG A 97 -13.72 0.63 -10.97
CA ARG A 97 -13.67 1.90 -11.71
C ARG A 97 -15.01 2.63 -11.60
N LYS A 98 -16.13 1.93 -11.83
CA LYS A 98 -17.47 2.49 -11.69
C LYS A 98 -17.72 3.07 -10.29
N LEU A 99 -17.40 2.32 -9.24
CA LEU A 99 -17.55 2.79 -7.86
C LEU A 99 -16.75 4.06 -7.57
N ARG A 100 -15.49 4.15 -8.04
CA ARG A 100 -14.68 5.36 -7.88
C ARG A 100 -15.25 6.55 -8.65
N THR A 101 -15.70 6.34 -9.88
CA THR A 101 -16.35 7.38 -10.68
C THR A 101 -17.64 7.87 -10.02
N GLN A 102 -18.44 6.95 -9.47
CA GLN A 102 -19.67 7.32 -8.75
C GLN A 102 -19.35 8.14 -7.50
N ALA A 103 -18.42 7.68 -6.66
CA ALA A 103 -18.00 8.42 -5.47
C ALA A 103 -17.48 9.83 -5.82
N GLN A 104 -16.70 9.95 -6.91
CA GLN A 104 -16.22 11.25 -7.40
C GLN A 104 -17.38 12.15 -7.83
N GLN A 105 -18.36 11.62 -8.57
CA GLN A 105 -19.54 12.37 -8.98
C GLN A 105 -20.39 12.81 -7.78
N ASP A 106 -20.52 11.97 -6.75
CA ASP A 106 -21.26 12.30 -5.54
C ASP A 106 -20.57 13.44 -4.77
N LEU A 107 -19.23 13.40 -4.66
CA LEU A 107 -18.44 14.49 -4.08
C LEU A 107 -18.56 15.77 -4.90
N GLU A 108 -18.52 15.68 -6.23
CA GLU A 108 -18.74 16.83 -7.12
C GLU A 108 -20.12 17.43 -6.90
N ARG A 109 -21.19 16.62 -6.86
CA ARG A 109 -22.56 17.10 -6.60
C ARG A 109 -22.65 17.83 -5.27
N GLN A 110 -22.08 17.27 -4.20
CA GLN A 110 -22.03 17.91 -2.88
C GLN A 110 -21.30 19.25 -2.95
N TYR A 111 -20.14 19.29 -3.62
CA TYR A 111 -19.38 20.52 -3.82
C TYR A 111 -20.17 21.57 -4.59
N TRP A 112 -20.80 21.21 -5.70
CA TRP A 112 -21.62 22.12 -6.51
C TRP A 112 -22.81 22.66 -5.72
N ALA A 113 -23.49 21.82 -4.94
CA ALA A 113 -24.58 22.24 -4.07
C ALA A 113 -24.11 23.24 -3.00
N MET A 114 -22.99 22.95 -2.33
CA MET A 114 -22.39 23.84 -1.35
C MET A 114 -21.94 25.17 -1.97
N ASN A 115 -21.31 25.12 -3.14
CA ASN A 115 -20.86 26.31 -3.86
C ASN A 115 -22.03 27.19 -4.24
N LYS A 116 -23.10 26.61 -4.81
CA LYS A 116 -24.33 27.34 -5.14
C LYS A 116 -24.91 28.02 -3.90
N ALA A 117 -25.06 27.30 -2.80
CA ALA A 117 -25.58 27.87 -1.56
C ALA A 117 -24.70 29.01 -1.03
N CYS A 118 -23.38 28.92 -1.19
CA CYS A 118 -22.46 29.97 -0.79
C CYS A 118 -22.56 31.22 -1.67
N GLU A 119 -22.74 31.05 -2.99
CA GLU A 119 -22.99 32.18 -3.91
C GLU A 119 -24.31 32.87 -3.59
N GLU A 120 -25.37 32.12 -3.27
CA GLU A 120 -26.64 32.68 -2.81
C GLU A 120 -26.45 33.49 -1.50
N LEU A 121 -25.73 32.93 -0.51
CA LEU A 121 -25.40 33.61 0.75
C LEU A 121 -24.54 34.86 0.57
N ARG A 122 -23.78 34.95 -0.52
CA ARG A 122 -22.96 36.11 -0.85
C ARG A 122 -23.82 37.29 -1.26
N LEU A 123 -24.93 37.03 -1.95
CA LEU A 123 -25.85 38.05 -2.45
C LEU A 123 -26.87 38.50 -1.39
N ILE A 124 -27.12 37.67 -0.38
CA ILE A 124 -28.11 37.95 0.68
C ILE A 124 -27.61 39.06 1.62
N GLY A 125 -28.46 40.09 1.81
CA GLY A 125 -28.32 41.13 2.84
C GLY A 125 -29.07 40.83 4.14
N GLU A 126 -29.05 41.75 5.10
CA GLU A 126 -29.64 41.59 6.44
C GLU A 126 -31.14 41.22 6.43
N ASN A 127 -31.88 41.72 5.45
CA ASN A 127 -33.31 41.45 5.24
C ASN A 127 -33.60 40.12 4.54
N GLY A 128 -32.59 39.27 4.30
CA GLY A 128 -32.76 37.99 3.62
C GLY A 128 -32.93 38.10 2.10
N MET A 129 -32.85 39.31 1.54
CA MET A 129 -33.02 39.58 0.11
C MET A 129 -31.70 40.03 -0.53
N PRO A 130 -31.54 39.85 -1.86
CA PRO A 130 -30.39 40.37 -2.58
C PRO A 130 -30.29 41.90 -2.51
N GLY A 131 -29.07 42.44 -2.34
CA GLY A 131 -28.82 43.89 -2.35
C GLY A 131 -29.27 44.65 -1.10
N GLY A 132 -29.50 43.94 0.02
CA GLY A 132 -29.76 44.55 1.32
C GLY A 132 -28.51 45.14 1.98
N LYS A 133 -28.70 45.84 3.10
CA LYS A 133 -27.58 46.34 3.93
C LYS A 133 -26.73 45.15 4.42
N ASP A 134 -25.42 45.35 4.49
CA ASP A 134 -24.43 44.35 4.94
C ASP A 134 -24.44 43.02 4.15
N GLU A 135 -24.62 43.10 2.83
CA GLU A 135 -24.51 41.97 1.90
C GLU A 135 -23.24 41.13 2.14
N GLY A 136 -23.39 39.81 2.11
CA GLY A 136 -22.30 38.86 2.29
C GLY A 136 -21.73 38.79 3.72
N ARG A 137 -22.37 39.39 4.74
CA ARG A 137 -21.99 39.19 6.15
C ARG A 137 -22.08 37.72 6.58
N LEU A 138 -23.15 37.02 6.19
CA LEU A 138 -23.33 35.60 6.50
C LEU A 138 -22.28 34.74 5.79
N PHE A 139 -22.00 35.01 4.51
CA PHE A 139 -20.95 34.36 3.75
C PHE A 139 -19.57 34.50 4.41
N ARG A 140 -19.17 35.73 4.80
CA ARG A 140 -17.91 35.96 5.52
C ARG A 140 -17.82 35.17 6.83
N THR A 141 -18.92 35.09 7.55
CA THR A 141 -19.00 34.32 8.81
C THR A 141 -18.85 32.83 8.56
N ALA A 142 -19.57 32.28 7.57
CA ALA A 142 -19.51 30.87 7.21
C ALA A 142 -18.14 30.43 6.68
N MET A 143 -17.38 31.36 6.07
CA MET A 143 -16.03 31.09 5.58
C MET A 143 -14.95 31.09 6.67
N ARG A 144 -15.26 31.50 7.91
CA ARG A 144 -14.31 31.40 9.03
C ARG A 144 -13.94 29.93 9.27
N LYS A 145 -12.65 29.65 9.42
CA LYS A 145 -12.12 28.30 9.66
C LYS A 145 -11.79 28.04 11.13
N GLU A 146 -12.59 28.60 12.01
CA GLU A 146 -12.41 28.46 13.45
C GLU A 146 -12.79 27.06 13.91
N GLY A 147 -11.96 26.44 14.74
CA GLY A 147 -12.18 25.08 15.27
C GLY A 147 -12.03 23.94 14.25
N VAL A 148 -11.91 24.21 12.95
CA VAL A 148 -11.83 23.18 11.90
C VAL A 148 -10.65 22.24 12.08
N TRP A 149 -9.52 22.77 12.56
CA TRP A 149 -8.29 22.01 12.77
C TRP A 149 -8.24 21.24 14.11
N GLN A 150 -9.26 21.37 14.96
CA GLN A 150 -9.37 20.64 16.23
C GLN A 150 -9.85 19.19 16.02
N GLY A 151 -10.28 18.84 14.81
CA GLY A 151 -10.74 17.50 14.45
C GLY A 151 -12.23 17.29 14.68
N PHE A 152 -12.66 16.02 14.65
CA PHE A 152 -14.04 15.61 14.87
C PHE A 152 -14.17 14.89 16.23
N PRO A 153 -15.32 14.99 16.93
CA PRO A 153 -15.56 14.24 18.16
C PRO A 153 -15.42 12.73 17.91
N ILE A 154 -14.78 12.03 18.85
CA ILE A 154 -14.41 10.61 18.71
C ILE A 154 -15.63 9.69 18.56
N GLU A 155 -16.79 10.11 19.06
CA GLU A 155 -18.06 9.41 18.96
C GLU A 155 -18.54 9.26 17.52
N TYR A 156 -18.24 10.25 16.66
CA TYR A 156 -18.61 10.24 15.23
C TYR A 156 -17.59 9.52 14.35
N ALA A 157 -16.35 9.36 14.81
CA ALA A 157 -15.29 8.67 14.07
C ALA A 157 -15.39 7.13 14.11
N ARG A 158 -16.49 6.58 14.64
CA ARG A 158 -16.72 5.13 14.74
C ARG A 158 -16.86 4.51 13.36
N MET A 159 -16.08 3.46 13.11
CA MET A 159 -16.14 2.70 11.86
C MET A 159 -17.43 1.87 11.79
N GLN A 160 -17.93 1.65 10.57
CA GLN A 160 -19.02 0.72 10.34
C GLN A 160 -18.59 -0.72 10.71
N THR A 161 -19.49 -1.45 11.36
CA THR A 161 -19.28 -2.84 11.82
C THR A 161 -20.21 -3.78 11.05
N ASP A 162 -19.82 -5.04 10.92
CA ASP A 162 -20.60 -6.04 10.18
C ASP A 162 -21.96 -6.35 10.86
N TRP A 163 -22.01 -6.24 12.20
CA TRP A 163 -23.21 -6.48 13.01
C TRP A 163 -23.44 -5.31 13.97
N PRO A 164 -24.69 -4.86 14.16
CA PRO A 164 -24.98 -3.78 15.10
C PRO A 164 -24.73 -4.22 16.55
N SER A 165 -24.50 -3.26 17.43
CA SER A 165 -24.48 -3.50 18.88
C SER A 165 -25.86 -3.92 19.38
N SER A 166 -25.93 -4.67 20.49
CA SER A 166 -27.19 -5.12 21.09
C SER A 166 -28.13 -3.96 21.45
N GLU A 167 -27.59 -2.82 21.85
CA GLU A 167 -28.38 -1.63 22.22
C GLU A 167 -28.66 -0.70 21.02
N GLY A 168 -27.94 -0.88 19.90
CA GLY A 168 -28.11 -0.09 18.67
C GLY A 168 -27.76 1.40 18.81
N TRP A 169 -28.65 2.18 19.41
CA TRP A 169 -28.55 3.63 19.60
C TRP A 169 -28.92 4.07 21.02
N ASN A 170 -28.12 4.97 21.61
CA ASN A 170 -28.39 5.49 22.94
C ASN A 170 -29.42 6.65 22.89
N HIS A 171 -30.70 6.33 23.12
CA HIS A 171 -31.77 7.32 23.23
C HIS A 171 -31.76 8.13 24.54
N ALA A 172 -31.01 7.69 25.56
CA ALA A 172 -30.92 8.33 26.85
C ALA A 172 -29.76 9.35 26.95
N TRP A 173 -29.11 9.68 25.83
CA TRP A 173 -28.01 10.65 25.80
C TRP A 173 -28.45 12.01 26.36
N ARG A 174 -27.65 12.55 27.29
CA ARG A 174 -27.82 13.90 27.86
C ARG A 174 -26.49 14.64 27.82
N ARG A 175 -26.56 15.95 27.60
CA ARG A 175 -25.43 16.86 27.75
C ARG A 175 -25.23 17.10 29.25
N ASN A 176 -24.21 16.48 29.82
CA ASN A 176 -23.76 16.80 31.18
C ASN A 176 -23.18 18.20 31.25
#